data_AF-A0A524ACW9-F1
#
_entry.id   AF-A0A524ACW9-F1
#
_cell.length_a   1.000
_cell.length_b   1.000
_cell.length_c   1.000
_cell.angle_alpha   90.00
_cell.angle_beta   90.00
_cell.angle_gamma   90.00
#
_symmetry.space_group_name_H-M   'P 1'
#
loop_
_entity.id
_entity.type
_entity.pdbx_description
1 polymer ?
#
loop_
_entity_poly.entity_id
_entity_poly.type
_entity_poly.pdbx_seq_one_letter_code
_entity_poly.pdbx_strand_id
1 'polypeptide(L)'
;MVSEVVVKELEGSLLRASKERAITREELSKIIEGVKQAYVNAMVEPGEAVGTVAAQSIGEPGTQMTLRTFHYAGVAELNVTLGLPRLIEIIDARRVPSAALTTIYLKEKYARSKEKARTFAQKIELTTVEDVVLQTETDLINVALGLTLDRSRMQRRELTPSKVASAIKEALKVDALIDGYKLRIKPTTQSLSELRRLAAKVRALPLHGVKGINRVVVKMEGNEYVVYTEGSNFSEILTMPEVDQTRTVTNNIHEIEDVLGVEAARKAIINEAVETLDEQGLDVDIRHIMLVADMMTTRGTMKQVGRHGVSGEKTSVLARASFEITTKHLLDACIHGETDRLDGIIENIIAGQPIPLGTGSVELTMRREGEGGHK
;
A
#
# COMPACT_ATOMS: atom_id res chain seq x y z
N MET A 1 29.10 7.21 -17.12
CA MET A 1 30.22 6.45 -16.51
C MET A 1 29.65 5.17 -15.95
N VAL A 2 30.01 4.03 -16.55
CA VAL A 2 29.68 2.71 -16.00
C VAL A 2 30.13 2.71 -14.55
N SER A 3 29.27 2.35 -13.61
CA SER A 3 29.69 2.23 -12.21
C SER A 3 30.78 1.18 -12.16
N GLU A 4 32.03 1.60 -11.96
CA GLU A 4 33.20 0.71 -11.85
C GLU A 4 32.95 -0.44 -10.86
N VAL A 5 32.03 -0.23 -9.92
CA VAL A 5 31.57 -1.20 -8.94
C VAL A 5 30.96 -2.44 -9.60
N VAL A 6 30.08 -2.28 -10.60
CA VAL A 6 29.42 -3.42 -11.26
C VAL A 6 30.45 -4.23 -12.04
N VAL A 7 31.36 -3.56 -12.74
CA VAL A 7 32.45 -4.22 -13.46
C VAL A 7 33.37 -4.97 -12.49
N LYS A 8 33.75 -4.35 -11.37
CA LYS A 8 34.58 -4.98 -10.33
C LYS A 8 33.91 -6.18 -9.66
N GLU A 9 32.60 -6.12 -9.42
CA GLU A 9 31.83 -7.20 -8.81
C GLU A 9 31.66 -8.39 -9.78
N LEU A 10 31.46 -8.09 -11.06
CA LEU A 10 31.37 -9.09 -12.13
C LEU A 10 32.74 -9.73 -12.41
N GLU A 11 33.81 -8.94 -12.42
CA GLU A 11 35.19 -9.44 -12.46
C GLU A 11 35.48 -10.34 -11.24
N GLY A 12 35.04 -9.95 -10.03
CA GLY A 12 35.16 -10.75 -8.82
C GLY A 12 34.41 -12.08 -8.89
N SER A 13 33.20 -12.08 -9.47
CA SER A 13 32.37 -13.27 -9.64
C SER A 13 32.93 -14.21 -10.72
N LEU A 14 33.45 -13.65 -11.83
CA LEU A 14 34.11 -14.40 -12.89
C LEU A 14 35.44 -15.00 -12.42
N LEU A 15 36.20 -14.30 -11.59
CA LEU A 15 37.42 -14.82 -10.96
C LEU A 15 37.14 -15.99 -10.01
N ARG A 16 36.00 -15.97 -9.31
CA ARG A 16 35.56 -17.12 -8.48
C ARG A 16 35.20 -18.32 -9.36
N ALA A 17 34.41 -18.11 -10.41
CA ALA A 17 34.04 -19.17 -11.36
C ALA A 17 35.26 -19.74 -12.14
N SER A 18 36.26 -18.89 -12.44
CA SER A 18 37.52 -19.26 -13.10
C SER A 18 38.48 -20.06 -12.22
N LYS A 19 38.26 -20.11 -10.89
CA LYS A 19 39.02 -21.01 -10.01
C LYS A 19 38.42 -22.42 -10.00
N GLU A 20 37.11 -22.55 -10.25
CA GLU A 20 36.41 -23.83 -10.31
C GLU A 20 36.54 -24.53 -11.66
N ARG A 21 36.60 -23.75 -12.74
CA ARG A 21 36.92 -24.23 -14.09
C ARG A 21 38.24 -23.61 -14.50
N ALA A 22 39.27 -24.43 -14.74
CA ALA A 22 40.63 -23.99 -15.09
C ALA A 22 40.69 -23.23 -16.44
N ILE A 23 40.19 -22.00 -16.43
CA ILE A 23 40.11 -21.08 -17.57
C ILE A 23 41.45 -20.35 -17.70
N THR A 24 41.94 -20.19 -18.93
CA THR A 24 43.20 -19.47 -19.17
C THR A 24 43.01 -17.96 -19.01
N ARG A 25 44.09 -17.24 -18.69
CA ARG A 25 44.04 -15.78 -18.46
C ARG A 25 43.55 -15.00 -19.69
N GLU A 26 43.84 -15.51 -20.89
CA GLU A 26 43.40 -14.91 -22.16
C GLU A 26 41.90 -15.10 -22.41
N GLU A 27 41.37 -16.30 -22.17
CA GLU A 27 39.94 -16.57 -22.26
C GLU A 27 39.13 -15.74 -21.26
N LEU A 28 39.65 -15.60 -20.03
CA LEU A 28 39.03 -14.77 -19.01
C LEU A 28 38.93 -13.30 -19.46
N SER A 29 40.00 -12.76 -20.06
CA SER A 29 40.00 -11.38 -20.56
C SER A 29 38.98 -11.17 -21.68
N LYS A 30 38.82 -12.15 -22.58
CA LYS A 30 37.80 -12.11 -23.65
C LYS A 30 36.39 -12.18 -23.10
N ILE A 31 36.15 -12.99 -22.06
CA ILE A 31 34.83 -13.07 -21.40
C ILE A 31 34.49 -11.75 -20.74
N ILE A 32 35.42 -11.16 -20.00
CA ILE A 32 35.21 -9.86 -19.34
C ILE A 32 34.88 -8.78 -20.37
N GLU A 33 35.62 -8.73 -21.48
CA GLU A 33 35.37 -7.76 -22.55
C GLU A 33 34.02 -8.00 -23.23
N GLY A 34 33.67 -9.25 -23.49
CA GLY A 34 32.36 -9.63 -24.03
C GLY A 34 31.21 -9.21 -23.12
N VAL A 35 31.35 -9.37 -21.80
CA VAL A 35 30.33 -8.93 -20.83
C VAL A 35 30.24 -7.41 -20.75
N LYS A 36 31.38 -6.70 -20.79
CA LYS A 36 31.40 -5.23 -20.85
C LYS A 36 30.64 -4.73 -22.07
N GLN A 37 30.92 -5.30 -23.25
CA GLN A 37 30.23 -4.93 -24.48
C GLN A 37 28.74 -5.27 -24.42
N ALA A 38 28.37 -6.44 -23.90
CA ALA A 38 26.97 -6.84 -23.73
C ALA A 38 26.21 -5.88 -22.81
N TYR A 39 26.82 -5.44 -21.71
CA TYR A 39 26.22 -4.44 -20.81
C TYR A 39 26.03 -3.09 -21.48
N VAL A 40 27.05 -2.59 -22.20
CA VAL A 40 26.97 -1.31 -22.90
C VAL A 40 25.87 -1.35 -23.96
N ASN A 41 25.76 -2.45 -24.70
CA ASN A 41 24.71 -2.67 -25.69
C ASN A 41 23.32 -2.85 -25.06
N ALA A 42 23.23 -3.20 -23.78
CA ALA A 42 21.97 -3.37 -23.05
C ALA A 42 21.51 -2.11 -22.30
N MET A 43 22.30 -1.03 -22.30
CA MET A 43 21.86 0.24 -21.72
C MET A 43 20.73 0.84 -22.56
N VAL A 44 19.77 1.50 -21.89
CA VAL A 44 18.68 2.18 -22.58
C VAL A 44 19.22 3.36 -23.40
N GLU A 45 18.71 3.53 -24.62
CA GLU A 45 19.09 4.65 -25.47
C GLU A 45 18.50 5.96 -24.92
N PRO A 46 19.27 7.06 -24.89
CA PRO A 46 18.77 8.35 -24.44
C PRO A 46 17.69 8.87 -25.40
N GLY A 47 16.61 9.40 -24.84
CA GLY A 47 15.45 9.88 -25.61
C GLY A 47 14.30 8.89 -25.70
N GLU A 48 14.45 7.68 -25.13
CA GLU A 48 13.40 6.66 -25.10
C GLU A 48 12.16 7.08 -24.28
N ALA A 49 10.98 6.65 -24.70
CA ALA A 49 9.68 7.01 -24.13
C ALA A 49 9.34 6.21 -22.86
N VAL A 50 10.26 6.12 -21.89
CA VAL A 50 10.15 5.17 -20.76
C VAL A 50 8.84 5.30 -19.97
N GLY A 51 8.30 6.51 -19.82
CA GLY A 51 7.01 6.74 -19.16
C GLY A 51 5.82 6.15 -19.93
N THR A 52 5.82 6.28 -21.25
CA THR A 52 4.77 5.72 -22.12
C THR A 52 4.84 4.20 -22.14
N VAL A 53 6.05 3.66 -22.31
CA VAL A 53 6.28 2.20 -22.32
C VAL A 53 5.89 1.59 -20.98
N ALA A 54 6.33 2.18 -19.86
CA ALA A 54 5.96 1.70 -18.53
C ALA A 54 4.44 1.73 -18.29
N ALA A 55 3.77 2.81 -18.69
CA ALA A 55 2.31 2.91 -18.57
C ALA A 55 1.59 1.83 -19.39
N GLN A 56 2.06 1.56 -20.60
CA GLN A 56 1.51 0.50 -21.45
C GLN A 56 1.77 -0.89 -20.85
N SER A 57 3.01 -1.18 -20.44
CA SER A 57 3.40 -2.47 -19.88
C SER A 57 2.69 -2.81 -18.58
N ILE A 58 2.38 -1.82 -17.73
CA ILE A 58 1.60 -2.03 -16.51
C ILE A 58 0.10 -2.15 -16.82
N GLY A 59 -0.39 -1.43 -17.84
CA GLY A 59 -1.81 -1.41 -18.22
C GLY A 59 -2.26 -2.61 -19.07
N GLU A 60 -1.40 -3.13 -19.94
CA GLU A 60 -1.69 -4.26 -20.84
C GLU A 60 -2.19 -5.51 -20.09
N PRO A 61 -1.55 -5.96 -18.99
CA PRO A 61 -2.03 -7.09 -18.21
C PRO A 61 -3.42 -6.87 -17.63
N GLY A 62 -3.81 -5.62 -17.34
CA GLY A 62 -5.11 -5.29 -16.79
C GLY A 62 -6.29 -5.79 -17.64
N THR A 63 -6.13 -5.84 -18.97
CA THR A 63 -7.17 -6.40 -19.86
C THR A 63 -7.28 -7.93 -19.76
N GLN A 64 -6.17 -8.60 -19.43
CA GLN A 64 -6.05 -10.06 -19.37
C GLN A 64 -6.40 -10.63 -17.98
N MET A 65 -6.45 -9.78 -16.95
CA MET A 65 -6.69 -10.16 -15.54
C MET A 65 -8.15 -10.54 -15.21
N THR A 66 -9.06 -10.51 -16.19
CA THR A 66 -10.51 -10.61 -15.94
C THR A 66 -11.03 -12.03 -15.62
N LEU A 67 -10.22 -13.10 -15.71
CA LEU A 67 -10.73 -14.49 -15.65
C LEU A 67 -10.00 -15.48 -14.71
N ARG A 68 -9.07 -15.07 -13.85
CA ARG A 68 -8.22 -16.02 -13.07
C ARG A 68 -8.40 -16.05 -11.54
N THR A 69 -9.54 -15.62 -10.97
CA THR A 69 -9.52 -15.21 -9.54
C THR A 69 -10.52 -15.85 -8.56
N PHE A 70 -10.95 -17.10 -8.73
CA PHE A 70 -11.83 -17.74 -7.70
C PHE A 70 -11.42 -19.12 -7.17
N HIS A 71 -10.24 -19.64 -7.51
CA HIS A 71 -9.81 -20.96 -7.05
C HIS A 71 -8.40 -20.97 -6.46
N TYR A 72 -8.16 -20.18 -5.41
CA TYR A 72 -7.08 -20.48 -4.47
C TYR A 72 -7.65 -21.32 -3.32
N ALA A 73 -7.63 -22.63 -3.51
CA ALA A 73 -7.90 -23.60 -2.45
C ALA A 73 -6.70 -23.65 -1.51
N GLY A 74 -6.67 -22.81 -0.46
CA GLY A 74 -5.64 -22.94 0.58
C GLY A 74 -5.52 -21.82 1.61
N VAL A 75 -5.89 -20.58 1.28
CA VAL A 75 -5.77 -19.42 2.19
C VAL A 75 -7.16 -18.86 2.50
N ALA A 76 -8.01 -19.71 3.07
CA ALA A 76 -9.45 -19.49 3.21
C ALA A 76 -9.89 -18.65 4.43
N GLU A 77 -9.00 -17.93 5.12
CA GLU A 77 -9.38 -17.26 6.40
C GLU A 77 -9.49 -15.74 6.36
N LEU A 78 -8.90 -15.05 5.37
CA LEU A 78 -8.93 -13.59 5.27
C LEU A 78 -9.30 -13.14 3.86
N ASN A 79 -10.30 -12.26 3.75
CA ASN A 79 -10.77 -11.71 2.48
C ASN A 79 -9.76 -10.69 1.96
N VAL A 80 -8.86 -11.10 1.07
CA VAL A 80 -7.92 -10.19 0.40
C VAL A 80 -8.51 -9.75 -0.93
N THR A 81 -8.44 -8.46 -1.25
CA THR A 81 -8.68 -8.00 -2.62
C THR A 81 -7.48 -8.42 -3.48
N LEU A 82 -7.69 -9.36 -4.40
CA LEU A 82 -6.64 -9.90 -5.27
C LEU A 82 -6.75 -9.36 -6.69
N GLY A 83 -5.62 -9.27 -7.38
CA GLY A 83 -5.52 -8.97 -8.81
C GLY A 83 -5.71 -7.49 -9.16
N LEU A 84 -6.37 -7.22 -10.30
CA LEU A 84 -6.45 -5.86 -10.87
C LEU A 84 -7.08 -4.81 -9.94
N PRO A 85 -8.17 -5.09 -9.20
CA PRO A 85 -8.74 -4.10 -8.28
C PRO A 85 -7.72 -3.61 -7.25
N ARG A 86 -6.82 -4.50 -6.79
CA ARG A 86 -5.75 -4.13 -5.85
C ARG A 86 -4.72 -3.22 -6.50
N LEU A 87 -4.30 -3.52 -7.72
CA LEU A 87 -3.37 -2.68 -8.48
C LEU A 87 -3.95 -1.27 -8.72
N ILE A 88 -5.25 -1.18 -9.01
CA ILE A 88 -5.95 0.11 -9.13
C ILE A 88 -5.91 0.88 -7.81
N GLU A 89 -6.20 0.23 -6.67
CA GLU A 89 -6.15 0.89 -5.36
C GLU A 89 -4.76 1.47 -5.01
N ILE A 90 -3.70 0.76 -5.39
CA ILE A 90 -2.32 1.19 -5.19
C ILE A 90 -2.03 2.42 -6.05
N ILE A 91 -2.31 2.35 -7.37
CA ILE A 91 -2.07 3.44 -8.33
C ILE A 91 -2.91 4.69 -8.00
N ASP A 92 -4.13 4.48 -7.51
CA ASP A 92 -5.03 5.56 -7.09
C ASP A 92 -4.69 6.15 -5.72
N ALA A 93 -3.67 5.65 -5.04
CA ALA A 93 -3.27 6.08 -3.70
C ALA A 93 -4.46 6.14 -2.75
N ARG A 94 -5.29 5.10 -2.72
CA ARG A 94 -6.51 5.08 -1.91
C ARG A 94 -6.15 5.12 -0.41
N ARG A 95 -6.72 6.09 0.32
CA ARG A 95 -6.44 6.29 1.77
C ARG A 95 -6.71 5.06 2.64
N VAL A 96 -7.80 4.35 2.36
CA VAL A 96 -8.15 3.11 3.05
C VAL A 96 -8.39 2.05 1.99
N PRO A 97 -7.57 1.00 1.94
CA PRO A 97 -7.78 -0.10 1.00
C PRO A 97 -9.00 -0.92 1.40
N SER A 98 -9.64 -1.60 0.44
CA SER A 98 -10.87 -2.35 0.72
C SER A 98 -10.66 -3.54 1.66
N ALA A 99 -9.46 -4.13 1.65
CA ALA A 99 -9.04 -5.22 2.53
C ALA A 99 -7.68 -4.91 3.14
N ALA A 100 -7.66 -4.08 4.19
CA ALA A 100 -6.43 -3.81 4.94
C ALA A 100 -5.96 -5.07 5.67
N LEU A 101 -4.69 -5.41 5.53
CA LEU A 101 -4.04 -6.58 6.13
C LEU A 101 -2.69 -6.18 6.68
N THR A 102 -2.39 -6.65 7.89
CA THR A 102 -1.08 -6.47 8.49
C THR A 102 -0.52 -7.83 8.90
N THR A 103 0.69 -8.11 8.45
CA THR A 103 1.45 -9.30 8.81
C THR A 103 2.42 -8.94 9.93
N ILE A 104 2.06 -9.33 11.15
CA ILE A 104 2.79 -9.00 12.37
C ILE A 104 3.75 -10.14 12.69
N TYR A 105 5.03 -9.81 12.69
CA TYR A 105 6.08 -10.71 13.16
C TYR A 105 6.32 -10.46 14.64
N LEU A 106 6.47 -11.54 15.40
CA LEU A 106 6.78 -11.49 16.82
C LEU A 106 8.28 -11.60 17.04
N LYS A 107 8.79 -11.00 18.12
CA LYS A 107 10.18 -11.20 18.54
C LYS A 107 10.43 -12.68 18.85
N GLU A 108 11.67 -13.15 18.69
CA GLU A 108 12.06 -14.57 18.85
C GLU A 108 11.53 -15.23 20.15
N LYS A 109 11.48 -14.49 21.25
CA LYS A 109 10.99 -14.94 22.56
C LYS A 109 9.51 -15.32 22.59
N TYR A 110 8.73 -14.78 21.66
CA TYR A 110 7.28 -14.96 21.51
C TYR A 110 6.94 -15.78 20.27
N ALA A 111 7.75 -15.68 19.22
CA ALA A 111 7.55 -16.35 17.92
C ALA A 111 7.51 -17.89 18.00
N ARG A 112 8.16 -18.52 18.98
CA ARG A 112 8.18 -19.99 19.13
C ARG A 112 7.08 -20.57 20.02
N SER A 113 6.30 -19.74 20.70
CA SER A 113 5.28 -20.20 21.65
C SER A 113 3.88 -19.89 21.15
N LYS A 114 3.12 -20.95 20.85
CA LYS A 114 1.72 -20.85 20.40
C LYS A 114 0.82 -20.13 21.40
N GLU A 115 1.03 -20.38 22.69
CA GLU A 115 0.22 -19.77 23.75
C GLU A 115 0.42 -18.25 23.80
N LYS A 116 1.67 -17.80 23.74
CA LYS A 116 1.99 -16.37 23.76
C LYS A 116 1.51 -15.63 22.52
N ALA A 117 1.65 -16.25 21.33
CA ALA A 117 1.13 -15.69 20.09
C ALA A 117 -0.40 -15.56 20.15
N ARG A 118 -1.10 -16.54 20.75
CA ARG A 118 -2.55 -16.50 20.93
C ARG A 118 -3.00 -15.43 21.92
N THR A 119 -2.31 -15.28 23.06
CA THR A 119 -2.61 -14.20 24.01
C THR A 119 -2.37 -12.82 23.40
N PHE A 120 -1.35 -12.69 22.54
CA PHE A 120 -1.07 -11.47 21.82
C PHE A 120 -2.15 -11.15 20.78
N ALA A 121 -2.58 -12.16 20.00
CA ALA A 121 -3.69 -12.01 19.05
C ALA A 121 -4.98 -11.54 19.73
N GLN A 122 -5.31 -12.09 20.90
CA GLN A 122 -6.48 -11.69 21.69
C GLN A 122 -6.39 -10.26 22.24
N LYS A 123 -5.18 -9.79 22.55
CA LYS A 123 -4.92 -8.42 23.01
C LYS A 123 -5.11 -7.38 21.90
N ILE A 124 -4.81 -7.75 20.65
CA ILE A 124 -4.95 -6.85 19.50
C ILE A 124 -6.38 -6.83 18.97
N GLU A 125 -7.06 -7.99 18.93
CA GLU A 125 -8.39 -8.14 18.35
C GLU A 125 -9.39 -7.16 18.98
N LEU A 126 -9.94 -6.25 18.16
CA LEU A 126 -10.95 -5.32 18.62
C LEU A 126 -12.19 -6.10 19.05
N THR A 127 -12.58 -5.88 20.29
CA THR A 127 -13.78 -6.47 20.85
C THR A 127 -14.77 -5.36 21.09
N THR A 128 -15.85 -5.36 20.32
CA THR A 128 -16.97 -4.46 20.55
C THR A 128 -17.97 -5.07 21.54
N VAL A 129 -18.87 -4.25 22.07
CA VAL A 129 -19.97 -4.76 22.91
C VAL A 129 -20.86 -5.72 22.12
N GLU A 130 -21.04 -5.51 20.81
CA GLU A 130 -21.81 -6.40 19.95
C GLU A 130 -21.22 -7.83 19.90
N ASP A 131 -19.91 -7.97 19.88
CA ASP A 131 -19.25 -9.28 19.82
C ASP A 131 -19.44 -10.10 21.11
N VAL A 132 -19.63 -9.41 22.24
CA VAL A 132 -19.70 -10.02 23.59
C VAL A 132 -21.14 -10.26 24.04
N VAL A 133 -22.12 -9.54 23.49
CA VAL A 133 -23.53 -9.61 23.89
C VAL A 133 -24.25 -10.74 23.15
N LEU A 134 -24.96 -11.60 23.90
CA LEU A 134 -25.86 -12.62 23.35
C LEU A 134 -27.18 -12.01 22.91
N GLN A 135 -27.77 -11.21 23.78
CA GLN A 135 -29.09 -10.61 23.56
C GLN A 135 -29.14 -9.21 24.16
N THR A 136 -29.70 -8.30 23.37
CA THR A 136 -30.03 -6.94 23.81
C THR A 136 -31.54 -6.86 23.99
N GLU A 137 -31.97 -6.69 25.22
CA GLU A 137 -33.37 -6.45 25.56
C GLU A 137 -33.59 -4.96 25.83
N THR A 138 -34.64 -4.41 25.26
CA THR A 138 -35.02 -3.02 25.48
C THR A 138 -36.29 -3.00 26.32
N ASP A 139 -36.16 -2.64 27.59
CA ASP A 139 -37.31 -2.47 28.47
C ASP A 139 -37.89 -1.06 28.24
N LEU A 140 -39.02 -1.02 27.54
CA LEU A 140 -39.77 0.20 27.22
C LEU A 140 -40.47 0.79 28.44
N ILE A 141 -40.73 -0.01 29.48
CA ILE A 141 -41.49 0.40 30.67
C ILE A 141 -40.55 1.07 31.67
N ASN A 142 -39.41 0.44 31.96
CA ASN A 142 -38.41 1.01 32.88
C ASN A 142 -37.37 1.89 32.19
N VAL A 143 -37.50 2.11 30.87
CA VAL A 143 -36.55 2.87 30.04
C VAL A 143 -35.13 2.35 30.31
N ALA A 144 -34.93 1.04 30.18
CA ALA A 144 -33.66 0.39 30.52
C ALA A 144 -33.20 -0.51 29.37
N LEU A 145 -31.89 -0.48 29.10
CA LEU A 145 -31.25 -1.40 28.18
C LEU A 145 -30.66 -2.57 28.98
N GLY A 146 -31.18 -3.77 28.75
CA GLY A 146 -30.65 -5.01 29.27
C GLY A 146 -29.71 -5.66 28.27
N LEU A 147 -28.47 -5.94 28.67
CA LEU A 147 -27.49 -6.67 27.87
C LEU A 147 -27.15 -7.96 28.58
N THR A 148 -27.40 -9.09 27.94
CA THR A 148 -26.94 -10.40 28.44
C THR A 148 -25.62 -10.74 27.75
N LEU A 149 -24.55 -10.81 28.53
CA LEU A 149 -23.20 -11.11 28.04
C LEU A 149 -22.95 -12.62 27.96
N ASP A 150 -22.19 -13.06 26.95
CA ASP A 150 -21.76 -14.46 26.82
C ASP A 150 -20.55 -14.76 27.73
N ARG A 151 -20.68 -15.76 28.60
CA ARG A 151 -19.59 -16.25 29.44
C ARG A 151 -18.45 -16.88 28.63
N SER A 152 -18.77 -17.60 27.55
CA SER A 152 -17.78 -18.30 26.74
C SER A 152 -16.93 -17.34 25.92
N ARG A 153 -17.55 -16.29 25.36
CA ARG A 153 -16.83 -15.26 24.59
C ARG A 153 -15.98 -14.37 25.49
N MET A 154 -16.44 -14.05 26.70
CA MET A 154 -15.64 -13.29 27.67
C MET A 154 -14.44 -14.08 28.20
N GLN A 155 -14.59 -15.38 28.50
CA GLN A 155 -13.48 -16.21 28.96
C GLN A 155 -12.40 -16.40 27.88
N ARG A 156 -12.79 -16.54 26.62
CA ARG A 156 -11.84 -16.62 25.49
C ARG A 156 -11.07 -15.33 25.23
N ARG A 157 -11.55 -14.18 25.72
CA ARG A 157 -10.96 -12.85 25.51
C ARG A 157 -10.42 -12.22 26.80
N GLU A 158 -10.35 -12.98 27.90
CA GLU A 158 -9.92 -12.51 29.23
C GLU A 158 -10.64 -11.22 29.72
N LEU A 159 -11.90 -11.04 29.32
CA LEU A 159 -12.70 -9.90 29.71
C LEU A 159 -13.51 -10.19 30.97
N THR A 160 -13.47 -9.27 31.93
CA THR A 160 -14.33 -9.32 33.12
C THR A 160 -15.55 -8.42 32.95
N PRO A 161 -16.74 -8.81 33.44
CA PRO A 161 -17.93 -7.96 33.42
C PRO A 161 -17.71 -6.58 34.07
N SER A 162 -16.79 -6.50 35.03
CA SER A 162 -16.36 -5.25 35.67
C SER A 162 -15.67 -4.28 34.72
N LYS A 163 -14.79 -4.75 33.83
CA LYS A 163 -14.09 -3.93 32.82
C LYS A 163 -15.06 -3.42 31.76
N VAL A 164 -16.05 -4.25 31.40
CA VAL A 164 -17.11 -3.86 30.46
C VAL A 164 -17.99 -2.76 31.07
N ALA A 165 -18.37 -2.90 32.34
CA ALA A 165 -19.16 -1.89 33.04
C ALA A 165 -18.41 -0.57 33.24
N SER A 166 -17.11 -0.60 33.54
CA SER A 166 -16.29 0.62 33.64
C SER A 166 -16.14 1.33 32.29
N ALA A 167 -15.91 0.59 31.21
CA ALA A 167 -15.82 1.15 29.85
C ALA A 167 -17.13 1.82 29.42
N ILE A 168 -18.28 1.20 29.74
CA ILE A 168 -19.61 1.77 29.47
C ILE A 168 -19.84 3.04 30.33
N LYS A 169 -19.41 3.03 31.60
CA LYS A 169 -19.56 4.17 32.51
C LYS A 169 -18.71 5.37 32.08
N GLU A 170 -17.46 5.16 31.66
CA GLU A 170 -16.59 6.21 31.12
C GLU A 170 -17.13 6.79 29.82
N ALA A 171 -17.55 5.94 28.89
CA ALA A 171 -17.94 6.40 27.56
C ALA A 171 -19.30 7.12 27.52
N LEU A 172 -20.25 6.73 28.38
CA LEU A 172 -21.63 7.23 28.30
C LEU A 172 -22.04 8.06 29.50
N LYS A 173 -21.22 8.14 30.56
CA LYS A 173 -21.58 8.80 31.84
C LYS A 173 -22.91 8.31 32.42
N VAL A 174 -23.28 7.06 32.15
CA VAL A 174 -24.49 6.41 32.65
C VAL A 174 -24.09 5.32 33.63
N ASP A 175 -24.81 5.22 34.75
CA ASP A 175 -24.61 4.12 35.70
C ASP A 175 -25.14 2.80 35.12
N ALA A 176 -24.21 1.87 34.88
CA ALA A 176 -24.51 0.49 34.54
C ALA A 176 -24.58 -0.34 35.84
N LEU A 177 -25.77 -0.89 36.13
CA LEU A 177 -25.94 -1.84 37.23
C LEU A 177 -25.54 -3.24 36.74
N ILE A 178 -24.60 -3.87 37.44
CA ILE A 178 -24.09 -5.20 37.12
C ILE A 178 -24.86 -6.23 37.95
N ASP A 179 -25.52 -7.16 37.27
CA ASP A 179 -26.12 -8.36 37.88
C ASP A 179 -25.51 -9.61 37.23
N GLY A 180 -24.32 -9.98 37.71
CA GLY A 180 -23.53 -11.08 37.17
C GLY A 180 -23.10 -10.86 35.71
N TYR A 181 -23.80 -11.52 34.77
CA TYR A 181 -23.59 -11.43 33.33
C TYR A 181 -24.66 -10.59 32.60
N LYS A 182 -25.61 -10.01 33.35
CA LYS A 182 -26.61 -9.07 32.83
C LYS A 182 -26.22 -7.65 33.23
N LEU A 183 -26.08 -6.77 32.25
CA LEU A 183 -25.87 -5.34 32.46
C LEU A 183 -27.19 -4.61 32.22
N ARG A 184 -27.61 -3.78 33.18
CA ARG A 184 -28.74 -2.86 33.02
C ARG A 184 -28.22 -1.43 32.97
N ILE A 185 -28.50 -0.76 31.85
CA ILE A 185 -28.13 0.64 31.63
C ILE A 185 -29.42 1.47 31.69
N LYS A 186 -29.47 2.46 32.61
CA LYS A 186 -30.60 3.39 32.77
C LYS A 186 -30.22 4.79 32.29
N PRO A 187 -30.72 5.28 31.14
CA PRO A 187 -30.46 6.65 30.68
C PRO A 187 -31.03 7.70 31.64
N THR A 188 -30.36 8.85 31.74
CA THR A 188 -30.81 9.99 32.57
C THR A 188 -32.03 10.73 31.99
N THR A 189 -32.30 10.58 30.68
CA THR A 189 -33.41 11.26 29.98
C THR A 189 -34.43 10.27 29.38
N GLN A 190 -35.72 10.58 29.57
CA GLN A 190 -36.88 9.72 29.31
C GLN A 190 -37.36 9.72 27.85
N SER A 191 -36.47 9.75 26.85
CA SER A 191 -36.88 9.75 25.43
C SER A 191 -36.53 8.44 24.70
N LEU A 192 -37.52 7.86 24.02
CA LEU A 192 -37.37 6.59 23.26
C LEU A 192 -36.35 6.71 22.12
N SER A 193 -36.21 7.90 21.52
CA SER A 193 -35.24 8.18 20.46
C SER A 193 -33.81 8.19 20.98
N GLU A 194 -33.57 8.74 22.18
CA GLU A 194 -32.25 8.72 22.80
C GLU A 194 -31.88 7.31 23.27
N LEU A 195 -32.85 6.51 23.71
CA LEU A 195 -32.59 5.13 24.10
C LEU A 195 -32.16 4.27 22.91
N ARG A 196 -32.76 4.46 21.72
CA ARG A 196 -32.29 3.81 20.47
C ARG A 196 -30.90 4.28 20.05
N ARG A 197 -30.62 5.59 20.17
CA ARG A 197 -29.28 6.14 19.89
C ARG A 197 -28.24 5.64 20.88
N LEU A 198 -28.60 5.51 22.15
CA LEU A 198 -27.76 4.92 23.20
C LEU A 198 -27.51 3.45 22.92
N ALA A 199 -28.52 2.66 22.56
CA ALA A 199 -28.34 1.26 22.21
C ALA A 199 -27.38 1.10 21.01
N ALA A 200 -27.51 1.95 19.98
CA ALA A 200 -26.58 1.95 18.84
C ALA A 200 -25.15 2.34 19.26
N LYS A 201 -24.99 3.37 20.11
CA LYS A 201 -23.67 3.79 20.63
C LYS A 201 -23.04 2.74 21.55
N VAL A 202 -23.83 2.07 22.37
CA VAL A 202 -23.37 1.00 23.26
C VAL A 202 -22.87 -0.18 22.44
N ARG A 203 -23.60 -0.59 21.40
CA ARG A 203 -23.19 -1.70 20.51
C ARG A 203 -21.85 -1.43 19.83
N ALA A 204 -21.65 -0.22 19.31
CA ALA A 204 -20.45 0.19 18.62
C ALA A 204 -19.27 0.55 19.55
N LEU A 205 -19.44 0.47 20.87
CA LEU A 205 -18.39 0.86 21.81
C LEU A 205 -17.26 -0.18 21.82
N PRO A 206 -16.00 0.23 21.58
CA PRO A 206 -14.86 -0.67 21.71
C PRO A 206 -14.55 -0.90 23.20
N LEU A 207 -14.46 -2.16 23.61
CA LEU A 207 -14.19 -2.56 24.99
C LEU A 207 -12.70 -2.83 25.22
N HIS A 208 -12.06 -3.50 24.27
CA HIS A 208 -10.67 -3.93 24.33
C HIS A 208 -10.13 -4.14 22.92
N GLY A 209 -8.81 -4.01 22.74
CA GLY A 209 -8.15 -4.16 21.45
C GLY A 209 -7.77 -2.85 20.78
N VAL A 210 -6.99 -2.98 19.71
CA VAL A 210 -6.51 -1.86 18.91
C VAL A 210 -7.60 -1.43 17.95
N LYS A 211 -7.85 -0.13 17.84
CA LYS A 211 -8.88 0.40 16.93
C LYS A 211 -8.52 0.06 15.49
N GLY A 212 -9.50 -0.40 14.72
CA GLY A 212 -9.34 -0.69 13.29
C GLY A 212 -8.96 -2.13 12.94
N ILE A 213 -8.76 -3.01 13.94
CA ILE A 213 -8.44 -4.43 13.70
C ILE A 213 -9.63 -5.32 14.06
N ASN A 214 -10.32 -5.83 13.04
CA ASN A 214 -11.57 -6.56 13.22
C ASN A 214 -11.36 -8.03 13.58
N ARG A 215 -10.38 -8.67 12.94
CA ARG A 215 -10.13 -10.11 13.10
C ARG A 215 -8.63 -10.39 13.10
N VAL A 216 -8.20 -11.37 13.88
CA VAL A 216 -6.81 -11.78 13.97
C VAL A 216 -6.69 -13.28 13.81
N VAL A 217 -5.77 -13.72 12.96
CA VAL A 217 -5.48 -15.13 12.67
C VAL A 217 -4.01 -15.40 12.96
N VAL A 218 -3.72 -16.47 13.69
CA VAL A 218 -2.35 -16.90 13.98
C VAL A 218 -2.03 -18.13 13.14
N LYS A 219 -1.01 -18.02 12.29
CA LYS A 219 -0.54 -19.11 11.43
C LYS A 219 0.92 -19.43 11.75
N MET A 220 1.30 -20.67 11.58
CA MET A 220 2.70 -21.10 11.70
C MET A 220 3.31 -21.10 10.31
N GLU A 221 4.33 -20.28 10.08
CA GLU A 221 5.10 -20.26 8.84
C GLU A 221 6.53 -20.72 9.12
N GLY A 222 6.91 -21.85 8.52
CA GLY A 222 8.16 -22.53 8.84
C GLY A 222 8.23 -22.96 10.30
N ASN A 223 8.97 -22.19 11.12
CA ASN A 223 9.20 -22.47 12.54
C ASN A 223 8.82 -21.29 13.46
N GLU A 224 8.09 -20.30 12.95
CA GLU A 224 7.66 -19.11 13.69
C GLU A 224 6.13 -18.92 13.57
N TYR A 225 5.50 -18.44 14.64
CA TYR A 225 4.10 -18.01 14.61
C TYR A 225 4.00 -16.56 14.12
N VAL A 226 3.30 -16.38 13.01
CA VAL A 226 3.02 -15.09 12.39
C VAL A 226 1.54 -14.76 12.62
N VAL A 227 1.26 -13.49 12.91
CA VAL A 227 -0.09 -13.01 13.20
C VAL A 227 -0.57 -12.16 12.04
N TYR A 228 -1.65 -12.58 11.38
CA TYR A 228 -2.30 -11.83 10.32
C TYR A 228 -3.53 -11.12 10.88
N THR A 229 -3.64 -9.82 10.63
CA THR A 229 -4.78 -9.02 11.06
C THR A 229 -5.62 -8.57 9.88
N GLU A 230 -6.94 -8.63 10.02
CA GLU A 230 -7.91 -7.96 9.17
C GLU A 230 -8.13 -6.55 9.71
N GLY A 231 -7.72 -5.55 8.94
CA GLY A 231 -7.58 -4.18 9.38
C GLY A 231 -6.13 -3.77 9.64
N SER A 232 -5.91 -2.46 9.65
CA SER A 232 -4.61 -1.85 9.88
C SER A 232 -4.72 -0.76 10.95
N ASN A 233 -3.74 -0.76 11.85
CA ASN A 233 -3.42 0.36 12.72
C ASN A 233 -1.95 0.20 13.11
N PHE A 234 -1.11 0.51 12.13
CA PHE A 234 0.31 0.23 12.16
C PHE A 234 1.04 0.99 13.28
N SER A 235 0.60 2.22 13.57
CA SER A 235 1.14 3.06 14.64
C SER A 235 1.03 2.40 16.03
N GLU A 236 -0.16 1.91 16.38
CA GLU A 236 -0.39 1.25 17.67
C GLU A 236 0.31 -0.11 17.74
N ILE A 237 0.31 -0.88 16.64
CA ILE A 237 0.97 -2.20 16.58
C ILE A 237 2.48 -2.07 16.83
N LEU A 238 3.16 -1.14 16.18
CA LEU A 238 4.62 -1.00 16.31
C LEU A 238 5.08 -0.52 17.69
N THR A 239 4.20 0.17 18.42
CA THR A 239 4.47 0.62 19.79
C THR A 239 4.50 -0.54 20.79
N MET A 240 3.92 -1.70 20.44
CA MET A 240 3.87 -2.86 21.33
C MET A 240 5.24 -3.55 21.45
N PRO A 241 5.70 -3.87 22.69
CA PRO A 241 7.01 -4.45 22.91
C PRO A 241 7.14 -5.89 22.40
N GLU A 242 6.04 -6.61 22.21
CA GLU A 242 6.02 -7.99 21.73
C GLU A 242 6.27 -8.11 20.21
N VAL A 243 6.04 -7.03 19.47
CA VAL A 243 6.14 -6.97 17.99
C VAL A 243 7.57 -6.74 17.54
N ASP A 244 7.94 -7.41 16.46
CA ASP A 244 9.17 -7.16 15.72
C ASP A 244 8.95 -6.01 14.73
N GLN A 245 9.49 -4.84 15.08
CA GLN A 245 9.36 -3.61 14.30
C GLN A 245 10.11 -3.67 12.96
N THR A 246 11.07 -4.58 12.80
CA THR A 246 11.93 -4.64 11.60
C THR A 246 11.34 -5.46 10.46
N ARG A 247 10.41 -6.38 10.78
CA ARG A 247 9.82 -7.33 9.81
C ARG A 247 8.32 -7.14 9.59
N THR A 248 7.63 -6.44 10.49
CA THR A 248 6.17 -6.27 10.40
C THR A 248 5.81 -5.39 9.21
N VAL A 249 4.94 -5.91 8.35
CA VAL A 249 4.52 -5.25 7.10
C VAL A 249 3.00 -5.09 7.07
N THR A 250 2.54 -3.99 6.48
CA THR A 250 1.11 -3.75 6.24
C THR A 250 0.90 -3.46 4.76
N ASN A 251 -0.27 -3.77 4.25
CA ASN A 251 -0.66 -3.44 2.88
C ASN A 251 -1.28 -2.03 2.77
N ASN A 252 -1.48 -1.32 3.89
CA ASN A 252 -1.94 0.05 3.89
C ASN A 252 -0.76 1.02 3.71
N ILE A 253 -0.57 1.51 2.48
CA ILE A 253 0.57 2.34 2.09
C ILE A 253 0.56 3.71 2.79
N HIS A 254 -0.61 4.31 3.05
CA HIS A 254 -0.71 5.61 3.74
C HIS A 254 -0.24 5.50 5.19
N GLU A 255 -0.58 4.40 5.88
CA GLU A 255 -0.07 4.17 7.24
C GLU A 255 1.45 3.96 7.27
N ILE A 256 2.02 3.36 6.23
CA ILE A 256 3.47 3.22 6.08
C ILE A 256 4.12 4.59 5.87
N GLU A 257 3.53 5.43 5.03
CA GLU A 257 4.00 6.80 4.80
C GLU A 257 4.02 7.61 6.09
N ASP A 258 2.93 7.57 6.86
CA ASP A 258 2.77 8.35 8.10
C ASP A 258 3.74 7.89 9.20
N VAL A 259 4.05 6.59 9.28
CA VAL A 259 4.86 6.02 10.38
C VAL A 259 6.33 5.86 10.02
N LEU A 260 6.64 5.34 8.84
CA LEU A 260 8.01 5.01 8.40
C LEU A 260 8.57 6.01 7.38
N GLY A 261 7.71 6.81 6.74
CA GLY A 261 8.09 7.83 5.78
C GLY A 261 7.96 7.42 4.31
N VAL A 262 8.29 8.36 3.44
CA VAL A 262 8.01 8.30 2.00
C VAL A 262 8.80 7.21 1.28
N GLU A 263 10.07 6.99 1.62
CA GLU A 263 10.87 5.92 1.00
C GLU A 263 10.38 4.52 1.36
N ALA A 264 9.86 4.35 2.58
CA ALA A 264 9.21 3.11 2.98
C ALA A 264 7.91 2.90 2.18
N ALA A 265 7.12 3.96 2.00
CA ALA A 265 5.92 3.91 1.16
C ALA A 265 6.27 3.60 -0.32
N ARG A 266 7.32 4.21 -0.87
CA ARG A 266 7.83 3.92 -2.22
C ARG A 266 8.16 2.44 -2.40
N LYS A 267 8.91 1.87 -1.44
CA LYS A 267 9.25 0.44 -1.45
C LYS A 267 8.04 -0.46 -1.26
N ALA A 268 7.09 -0.05 -0.43
CA ALA A 268 5.82 -0.77 -0.24
C ALA A 268 4.99 -0.81 -1.52
N ILE A 269 4.87 0.31 -2.25
CA ILE A 269 4.20 0.36 -3.56
C ILE A 269 4.84 -0.64 -4.54
N ILE A 270 6.17 -0.67 -4.62
CA ILE A 270 6.89 -1.57 -5.53
C ILE A 270 6.63 -3.03 -5.16
N ASN A 271 6.83 -3.40 -3.89
CA ASN A 271 6.66 -4.78 -3.46
C ASN A 271 5.22 -5.26 -3.63
N GLU A 272 4.24 -4.46 -3.21
CA GLU A 272 2.82 -4.82 -3.31
C GLU A 272 2.38 -4.95 -4.78
N ALA A 273 2.83 -4.06 -5.67
CA ALA A 273 2.50 -4.14 -7.09
C ALA A 273 3.13 -5.37 -7.76
N VAL A 274 4.38 -5.71 -7.43
CA VAL A 274 5.05 -6.93 -7.92
C VAL A 274 4.33 -8.17 -7.40
N GLU A 275 4.07 -8.27 -6.10
CA GLU A 275 3.35 -9.40 -5.50
C GLU A 275 1.96 -9.58 -6.13
N THR A 276 1.22 -8.49 -6.35
CA THR A 276 -0.11 -8.53 -6.99
C THR A 276 -0.06 -9.05 -8.43
N LEU A 277 0.99 -8.74 -9.19
CA LEU A 277 1.17 -9.19 -10.58
C LEU A 277 1.66 -10.66 -10.63
N ASP A 278 2.61 -11.02 -9.76
CA ASP A 278 3.16 -12.36 -9.63
C ASP A 278 2.09 -13.38 -9.22
N GLU A 279 1.19 -13.03 -8.30
CA GLU A 279 0.06 -13.88 -7.88
C GLU A 279 -0.89 -14.22 -9.03
N GLN A 280 -0.97 -13.35 -10.05
CA GLN A 280 -1.76 -13.57 -11.26
C GLN A 280 -0.97 -14.29 -12.36
N GLY A 281 0.31 -14.56 -12.14
CA GLY A 281 1.23 -15.17 -13.10
C GLY A 281 1.54 -14.24 -14.27
N LEU A 282 1.54 -12.93 -14.05
CA LEU A 282 1.85 -11.90 -15.04
C LEU A 282 3.25 -11.35 -14.74
N ASP A 283 4.14 -11.44 -15.73
CA ASP A 283 5.52 -10.96 -15.59
C ASP A 283 5.61 -9.55 -16.18
N VAL A 284 5.82 -8.56 -15.31
CA VAL A 284 6.11 -7.17 -15.69
C VAL A 284 7.43 -6.78 -15.05
N ASP A 285 8.34 -6.24 -15.86
CA ASP A 285 9.65 -5.82 -15.36
C ASP A 285 9.51 -4.76 -14.25
N ILE A 286 10.18 -5.02 -13.12
CA ILE A 286 10.15 -4.18 -11.92
C ILE A 286 10.54 -2.71 -12.21
N ARG A 287 11.32 -2.44 -13.25
CA ARG A 287 11.74 -1.07 -13.63
C ARG A 287 10.55 -0.20 -14.00
N HIS A 288 9.51 -0.76 -14.61
CA HIS A 288 8.29 -0.01 -14.92
C HIS A 288 7.55 0.38 -13.64
N ILE A 289 7.46 -0.55 -12.69
CA ILE A 289 6.82 -0.34 -11.39
C ILE A 289 7.61 0.67 -10.56
N MET A 290 8.95 0.58 -10.56
CA MET A 290 9.83 1.54 -9.92
C MET A 290 9.61 2.95 -10.46
N LEU A 291 9.52 3.11 -11.78
CA LEU A 291 9.28 4.42 -12.40
C LEU A 291 7.95 5.02 -11.91
N VAL A 292 6.89 4.22 -11.80
CA VAL A 292 5.60 4.69 -11.29
C VAL A 292 5.68 5.04 -9.80
N ALA A 293 6.29 4.18 -8.98
CA ALA A 293 6.45 4.44 -7.55
C ALA A 293 7.26 5.71 -7.27
N ASP A 294 8.33 5.94 -8.04
CA ASP A 294 9.17 7.15 -7.95
C ASP A 294 8.35 8.40 -8.34
N MET A 295 7.59 8.33 -9.44
CA MET A 295 6.70 9.41 -9.87
C MET A 295 5.62 9.73 -8.83
N MET A 296 5.06 8.72 -8.16
CA MET A 296 4.06 8.90 -7.10
C MET A 296 4.63 9.52 -5.83
N THR A 297 5.94 9.38 -5.56
CA THR A 297 6.58 9.80 -4.31
C THR A 297 7.51 11.01 -4.45
N THR A 298 7.70 11.53 -5.67
CA THR A 298 8.66 12.59 -6.01
C THR A 298 8.54 13.86 -5.16
N ARG A 299 7.32 14.25 -4.73
CA ARG A 299 7.08 15.50 -3.99
C ARG A 299 7.20 15.37 -2.47
N GLY A 300 7.72 14.25 -1.97
CA GLY A 300 7.82 14.00 -0.52
C GLY A 300 6.49 13.68 0.15
N THR A 301 5.45 13.40 -0.63
CA THR A 301 4.19 12.78 -0.19
C THR A 301 3.68 11.87 -1.29
N MET A 302 3.02 10.77 -0.96
CA MET A 302 2.38 9.89 -1.94
C MET A 302 1.24 10.63 -2.66
N LYS A 303 1.27 10.61 -3.99
CA LYS A 303 0.22 11.18 -4.85
C LYS A 303 -0.42 10.11 -5.71
N GLN A 304 -1.74 10.24 -5.89
CA GLN A 304 -2.49 9.48 -6.89
C GLN A 304 -1.96 9.81 -8.31
N VAL A 305 -1.93 8.82 -9.21
CA VAL A 305 -1.50 9.05 -10.60
C VAL A 305 -2.50 9.88 -11.42
N GLY A 306 -3.79 9.77 -11.11
CA GLY A 306 -4.89 10.48 -11.78
C GLY A 306 -5.00 11.99 -11.50
N ARG A 307 -6.20 12.53 -11.76
CA ARG A 307 -6.49 13.98 -11.83
C ARG A 307 -6.23 14.79 -10.57
N HIS A 308 -6.24 14.18 -9.39
CA HIS A 308 -6.02 14.89 -8.12
C HIS A 308 -4.57 14.82 -7.61
N GLY A 309 -3.68 14.16 -8.36
CA GLY A 309 -2.26 14.05 -8.02
C GLY A 309 -1.39 14.35 -9.23
N VAL A 310 -0.63 13.37 -9.69
CA VAL A 310 0.45 13.54 -10.68
C VAL A 310 -0.04 14.22 -11.97
N SER A 311 -1.21 13.82 -12.49
CA SER A 311 -1.73 14.40 -13.74
C SER A 311 -2.32 15.80 -13.58
N GLY A 312 -2.93 16.09 -12.43
CA GLY A 312 -3.52 17.41 -12.13
C GLY A 312 -2.51 18.46 -11.69
N GLU A 313 -1.34 18.03 -11.20
CA GLU A 313 -0.23 18.90 -10.78
C GLU A 313 0.79 19.16 -11.90
N LYS A 314 0.51 18.72 -13.14
CA LYS A 314 1.31 19.10 -14.31
C LYS A 314 1.34 20.62 -14.46
N THR A 315 2.51 21.14 -14.83
CA THR A 315 2.73 22.59 -15.00
C THR A 315 1.90 23.17 -16.14
N SER A 316 1.86 22.48 -17.27
CA SER A 316 1.11 22.89 -18.46
C SER A 316 -0.40 22.98 -18.23
N VAL A 317 -0.99 24.08 -18.67
CA VAL A 317 -2.44 24.31 -18.64
C VAL A 317 -3.10 23.44 -19.71
N LEU A 318 -2.53 23.39 -20.92
CA LEU A 318 -3.07 22.61 -22.03
C LEU A 318 -3.03 21.11 -21.74
N ALA A 319 -1.98 20.63 -21.07
CA ALA A 319 -1.88 19.24 -20.64
C ALA A 319 -2.92 18.88 -19.58
N ARG A 320 -3.21 19.78 -18.62
CA ARG A 320 -4.27 19.57 -17.62
C ARG A 320 -5.65 19.60 -18.27
N ALA A 321 -5.90 20.60 -19.11
CA ALA A 321 -7.20 20.81 -19.76
C ALA A 321 -7.58 19.70 -20.74
N SER A 322 -6.62 19.07 -21.41
CA SER A 322 -6.85 17.95 -22.34
C SER A 322 -7.09 16.61 -21.65
N PHE A 323 -6.71 16.46 -20.38
CA PHE A 323 -6.89 15.22 -19.62
C PHE A 323 -8.28 15.10 -19.00
N GLU A 324 -8.67 16.05 -18.14
CA GLU A 324 -10.00 16.06 -17.49
C GLU A 324 -10.34 17.47 -16.98
N ILE A 325 -11.64 17.79 -16.78
CA ILE A 325 -12.11 19.08 -16.21
C ILE A 325 -11.62 20.33 -16.99
N THR A 326 -11.70 20.28 -18.33
CA THR A 326 -11.17 21.29 -19.26
C THR A 326 -11.55 22.73 -18.92
N THR A 327 -12.84 23.02 -18.76
CA THR A 327 -13.34 24.38 -18.56
C THR A 327 -12.80 25.03 -17.29
N LYS A 328 -12.67 24.25 -16.21
CA LYS A 328 -12.16 24.74 -14.94
C LYS A 328 -10.68 25.12 -15.05
N HIS A 329 -9.86 24.23 -15.61
CA HIS A 329 -8.42 24.50 -15.75
C HIS A 329 -8.15 25.73 -16.62
N LEU A 330 -8.89 25.92 -17.71
CA LEU A 330 -8.74 27.11 -18.56
C LEU A 330 -9.19 28.39 -17.86
N LEU A 331 -10.32 28.36 -17.14
CA LEU A 331 -10.79 29.52 -16.37
C LEU A 331 -9.81 29.90 -15.26
N ASP A 332 -9.36 28.92 -14.48
CA ASP A 332 -8.41 29.15 -13.39
C ASP A 332 -7.10 29.72 -13.94
N ALA A 333 -6.59 29.17 -15.05
CA ALA A 333 -5.40 29.70 -15.72
C ALA A 333 -5.57 31.15 -16.20
N CYS A 334 -6.72 31.48 -16.80
CA CYS A 334 -7.04 32.84 -17.23
C CYS A 334 -7.12 33.83 -16.04
N ILE A 335 -7.71 33.41 -14.92
CA ILE A 335 -7.84 34.25 -13.71
C ILE A 335 -6.47 34.52 -13.09
N HIS A 336 -5.59 33.51 -13.05
CA HIS A 336 -4.26 33.63 -12.45
C HIS A 336 -3.19 34.15 -13.43
N GLY A 337 -3.54 34.33 -14.71
CA GLY A 337 -2.60 34.75 -15.75
C GLY A 337 -1.49 33.73 -16.00
N GLU A 338 -1.81 32.42 -15.89
CA GLU A 338 -0.85 31.35 -16.13
C GLU A 338 -0.39 31.35 -17.60
N THR A 339 0.90 31.09 -17.82
CA THR A 339 1.49 30.98 -19.15
C THR A 339 1.94 29.56 -19.40
N ASP A 340 1.70 29.08 -20.63
CA ASP A 340 2.12 27.75 -21.04
C ASP A 340 3.42 27.82 -21.85
N ARG A 341 4.39 26.97 -21.51
CA ARG A 341 5.74 26.98 -22.11
C ARG A 341 5.90 25.97 -23.23
N LEU A 342 4.94 25.05 -23.40
CA LEU A 342 4.98 24.00 -24.42
C LEU A 342 6.21 23.09 -24.29
N ASP A 343 6.68 22.84 -23.07
CA ASP A 343 7.84 21.97 -22.83
C ASP A 343 7.45 20.48 -22.84
N GLY A 344 6.15 20.16 -22.72
CA GLY A 344 5.64 18.79 -22.62
C GLY A 344 5.18 18.16 -23.94
N ILE A 345 4.88 16.87 -23.90
CA ILE A 345 4.48 16.09 -25.09
C ILE A 345 3.10 16.53 -25.61
N ILE A 346 2.10 16.61 -24.72
CA ILE A 346 0.68 16.79 -25.10
C ILE A 346 0.45 18.14 -25.77
N GLU A 347 1.07 19.17 -25.23
CA GLU A 347 0.94 20.56 -25.65
C GLU A 347 1.62 20.82 -27.00
N ASN A 348 2.80 20.22 -27.23
CA ASN A 348 3.43 20.23 -28.55
C ASN A 348 2.56 19.55 -29.60
N ILE A 349 1.93 18.42 -29.27
CA ILE A 349 1.00 17.74 -30.19
C ILE A 349 -0.21 18.64 -30.51
N ILE A 350 -0.81 19.27 -29.50
CA ILE A 350 -1.95 20.19 -29.69
C ILE A 350 -1.54 21.39 -30.56
N ALA A 351 -0.34 21.93 -30.34
CA ALA A 351 0.19 23.07 -31.10
C ALA A 351 0.70 22.70 -32.51
N GLY A 352 0.77 21.40 -32.85
CA GLY A 352 1.33 20.91 -34.12
C GLY A 352 2.87 21.00 -34.20
N GLN A 353 3.55 21.07 -33.06
CA GLN A 353 5.00 21.09 -32.93
C GLN A 353 5.56 19.67 -32.73
N PRO A 354 6.81 19.40 -33.15
CA PRO A 354 7.47 18.13 -32.87
C PRO A 354 7.64 17.95 -31.35
N ILE A 355 7.40 16.73 -30.86
CA ILE A 355 7.55 16.40 -29.44
C ILE A 355 9.03 16.36 -29.03
N PRO A 356 9.38 16.77 -27.80
CA PRO A 356 10.77 16.79 -27.32
C PRO A 356 11.26 15.39 -26.87
N LEU A 357 10.80 14.33 -27.53
CA LEU A 357 11.06 12.94 -27.16
C LEU A 357 11.35 12.10 -28.42
N GLY A 358 12.10 11.00 -28.27
CA GLY A 358 12.58 10.21 -29.40
C GLY A 358 13.46 11.05 -30.34
N THR A 359 13.18 11.00 -31.63
CA THR A 359 13.95 11.73 -32.66
C THR A 359 13.86 13.25 -32.53
N GLY A 360 12.84 13.78 -31.85
CA GLY A 360 12.72 15.22 -31.59
C GLY A 360 13.70 15.75 -30.53
N SER A 361 14.43 14.88 -29.84
CA SER A 361 15.46 15.27 -28.87
C SER A 361 16.86 15.44 -29.48
N VAL A 362 17.03 15.08 -30.75
CA VAL A 362 18.33 15.10 -31.44
C VAL A 362 18.48 16.37 -32.26
N GLU A 363 19.54 17.14 -31.98
CA GLU A 363 19.94 18.29 -32.78
C GLU A 363 21.06 17.89 -33.75
N LEU A 364 20.88 18.20 -35.03
CA LEU A 364 21.87 17.92 -36.08
C LEU A 364 22.62 19.19 -36.45
N THR A 365 23.95 19.07 -36.50
CA THR A 365 24.81 20.10 -37.09
C THR A 365 25.61 19.49 -38.23
N MET A 366 25.62 20.17 -39.38
CA MET A 366 26.38 19.75 -40.55
C MET A 366 27.28 20.89 -40.99
N ARG A 367 28.60 20.66 -40.98
CA ARG A 367 29.55 21.57 -41.58
C ARG A 367 29.56 21.32 -43.09
N ARG A 368 29.13 22.31 -43.88
CA ARG A 368 29.37 22.29 -45.32
C ARG A 368 30.84 22.60 -45.57
N GLU A 369 31.58 21.66 -46.16
CA GLU A 369 32.85 21.97 -46.78
C GLU A 369 32.58 22.83 -48.02
N GLY A 370 33.25 23.98 -48.12
CA GLY A 370 32.98 24.97 -49.13
C GLY A 370 33.16 24.41 -50.54
N GLU A 371 32.21 24.72 -51.41
CA GLU A 371 32.47 24.79 -52.84
C GLU A 371 33.68 25.69 -53.04
N GLY A 372 34.68 25.17 -53.75
CA GLY A 372 35.90 25.87 -54.10
C GLY A 372 35.59 27.24 -54.69
N GLY A 373 36.37 28.22 -54.27
CA GLY A 373 36.19 29.59 -54.72
C GLY A 373 36.17 29.70 -56.25
N HIS A 374 35.24 30.48 -56.75
CA HIS A 374 35.53 31.37 -57.84
C HIS A 374 35.03 32.78 -57.50
N LYS A 375 35.96 33.71 -57.68
CA LYS A 375 35.81 35.16 -57.59
C LYS A 375 34.68 35.68 -58.47
#